data_AF-M1ZT85-F1
#
_entry.id   AF-M1ZT85-F1
#
_cell.length_a   1.000
_cell.length_b   1.000
_cell.length_c   1.000
_cell.angle_alpha   90.00
_cell.angle_beta   90.00
_cell.angle_gamma   90.00
#
_symmetry.space_group_name_H-M   'P 1'
#
loop_
_entity.id
_entity.type
_entity.pdbx_description
1 polymer ?
#
loop_
_entity_poly.entity_id
_entity_poly.type
_entity_poly.pdbx_seq_one_letter_code
_entity_poly.pdbx_strand_id
1 'polypeptide(L)'
;MTNREKEVLEVIKENPMISQKDLAEKLGITRSSAAVHITNLLKKGYLLGKGYIVSKDEEYVSIIGGANMDIQGFPNDKLIYKDSNPGKSKISLGGVGRNIGENLTKLGINTKLITALGEDIYGNKILEEAKTIGMDMEHSIIMRENTTSTYLSILDETGDMMVAIAHMDIFDKMPLDFIKSKKTVIENSGVCIIDTNIPQEIIEYIVNDHQNVKFFLDTVSTTKAKKVKIL
;
A
#
# COMPACT_ATOMS: atom_id res chain seq x y z
N MET A 1 36.70 25.55 6.39
CA MET A 1 35.93 24.36 6.00
C MET A 1 36.77 23.55 5.02
N THR A 2 37.01 22.25 5.26
CA THR A 2 37.82 21.39 4.37
C THR A 2 37.05 21.02 3.10
N ASN A 3 37.73 20.52 2.06
CA ASN A 3 37.05 20.03 0.85
C ASN A 3 36.05 18.92 1.18
N ARG A 4 36.42 18.01 2.09
CA ARG A 4 35.51 16.95 2.54
C ARG A 4 34.30 17.48 3.31
N GLU A 5 34.49 18.50 4.15
CA GLU A 5 33.36 19.15 4.85
C GLU A 5 32.41 19.86 3.86
N LYS A 6 32.93 20.42 2.76
CA LYS A 6 32.09 20.99 1.69
C LYS A 6 31.25 19.91 1.02
N GLU A 7 31.85 18.79 0.62
CA GLU A 7 31.13 17.65 0.02
C GLU A 7 30.02 17.14 0.95
N VAL A 8 30.34 16.94 2.24
CA VAL A 8 29.35 16.52 3.24
C VAL A 8 28.21 17.54 3.35
N LEU A 9 28.53 18.85 3.39
CA LEU A 9 27.54 19.90 3.52
C LEU A 9 26.61 19.96 2.29
N GLU A 10 27.14 19.80 1.08
CA GLU A 10 26.30 19.78 -0.14
C GLU A 10 25.34 18.58 -0.14
N VAL A 11 25.80 17.39 0.23
CA VAL A 11 24.91 16.22 0.35
C VAL A 11 23.82 16.44 1.41
N ILE A 12 24.15 17.05 2.54
CA ILE A 12 23.16 17.34 3.61
C ILE A 12 22.18 18.44 3.18
N LYS A 13 22.60 19.42 2.35
CA LYS A 13 21.67 20.43 1.79
C LYS A 13 20.67 19.78 0.84
N GLU A 14 21.10 18.84 0.01
CA GLU A 14 20.24 18.09 -0.89
C GLU A 14 19.28 17.16 -0.14
N ASN A 15 19.78 16.46 0.89
CA ASN A 15 19.00 15.55 1.71
C ASN A 15 19.33 15.74 3.20
N PRO A 16 18.61 16.64 3.89
CA PRO A 16 18.82 16.90 5.32
C PRO A 16 18.59 15.68 6.23
N MET A 17 17.90 14.65 5.74
CA MET A 17 17.55 13.42 6.46
C MET A 17 18.50 12.25 6.17
N ILE A 18 19.58 12.47 5.39
CA ILE A 18 20.52 11.41 5.05
C ILE A 18 21.15 10.79 6.30
N SER A 19 21.18 9.45 6.38
CA SER A 19 21.82 8.77 7.49
C SER A 19 23.35 8.89 7.41
N GLN A 20 24.03 8.76 8.54
CA GLN A 20 25.50 8.73 8.55
C GLN A 20 26.09 7.57 7.74
N LYS A 21 25.33 6.47 7.60
CA LYS A 21 25.75 5.29 6.83
C LYS A 21 25.68 5.60 5.33
N ASP A 22 24.54 6.09 4.85
CA ASP A 22 24.33 6.37 3.44
C ASP A 22 25.19 7.55 2.96
N LEU A 23 25.37 8.55 3.82
CA LEU A 23 26.33 9.64 3.57
C LEU A 23 27.76 9.11 3.42
N ALA A 24 28.15 8.14 4.25
CA ALA A 24 29.47 7.53 4.19
C ALA A 24 29.65 6.67 2.93
N GLU A 25 28.64 5.89 2.55
CA GLU A 25 28.62 5.11 1.30
C GLU A 25 28.68 6.03 0.07
N LYS A 26 27.87 7.10 0.02
CA LYS A 26 27.86 8.07 -1.09
C LYS A 26 29.20 8.78 -1.28
N LEU A 27 29.94 9.03 -0.19
CA LEU A 27 31.20 9.76 -0.21
C LEU A 27 32.45 8.88 -0.16
N GLY A 28 32.29 7.55 -0.10
CA GLY A 28 33.40 6.59 0.00
C GLY A 28 34.26 6.74 1.26
N ILE A 29 33.64 7.05 2.40
CA ILE A 29 34.31 7.21 3.71
C ILE A 29 33.72 6.25 4.74
N THR A 30 34.32 6.16 5.93
CA THR A 30 33.73 5.39 7.04
C THR A 30 32.57 6.15 7.70
N ARG A 31 31.61 5.42 8.28
CA ARG A 31 30.53 6.00 9.09
C ARG A 31 31.07 6.90 10.22
N SER A 32 32.16 6.49 10.87
CA SER A 32 32.81 7.29 11.92
C SER A 32 33.40 8.59 11.36
N SER A 33 34.02 8.57 10.18
CA SER A 33 34.51 9.78 9.51
C SER A 33 33.36 10.74 9.15
N ALA A 34 32.26 10.22 8.60
CA ALA A 34 31.06 11.01 8.32
C ALA A 34 30.52 11.68 9.59
N ALA A 35 30.46 10.97 10.71
CA ALA A 35 30.05 11.52 12.00
C ALA A 35 30.98 12.65 12.50
N VAL A 36 32.29 12.52 12.31
CA VAL A 36 33.27 13.56 12.65
C VAL A 36 33.06 14.82 11.80
N HIS A 37 32.87 14.67 10.48
CA HIS A 37 32.60 15.81 9.60
C HIS A 37 31.32 16.55 9.97
N ILE A 38 30.23 15.83 10.25
CA ILE A 38 28.97 16.42 10.73
C ILE A 38 29.21 17.19 12.04
N THR A 39 29.95 16.61 12.98
CA THR A 39 30.25 17.25 14.27
C THR A 39 31.07 18.53 14.09
N ASN A 40 32.04 18.54 13.16
CA ASN A 40 32.83 19.73 12.86
C ASN A 40 32.02 20.82 12.16
N LEU A 41 31.12 20.44 11.25
CA LEU A 41 30.21 21.37 10.59
C LEU A 41 29.23 22.02 11.59
N LEU A 42 28.75 21.25 12.58
CA LEU A 42 27.96 21.77 13.71
C LEU A 42 28.77 22.80 14.53
N LYS A 43 29.98 22.43 14.97
CA LYS A 43 30.86 23.33 15.74
C LYS A 43 31.20 24.63 15.00
N LYS A 44 31.28 24.57 13.68
CA LYS A 44 31.56 25.72 12.81
C LYS A 44 30.32 26.53 12.45
N GLY A 45 29.12 26.11 12.88
CA GLY A 45 27.86 26.80 12.60
C GLY A 45 27.30 26.61 11.19
N TYR A 46 27.88 25.71 10.39
CA TYR A 46 27.34 25.39 9.05
C TYR A 46 26.13 24.44 9.14
N LEU A 47 26.04 23.67 10.21
CA LEU A 47 24.85 22.92 10.59
C LEU A 47 24.33 23.49 11.91
N LEU A 48 23.01 23.66 12.02
CA LEU A 48 22.37 24.24 13.19
C LEU A 48 22.07 23.20 14.29
N GLY A 49 21.94 21.92 13.91
CA GLY A 49 21.59 20.84 14.83
C GLY A 49 21.23 19.56 14.11
N LYS A 50 20.82 18.54 14.87
CA LYS A 50 20.10 17.37 14.36
C LYS A 50 18.61 17.57 14.67
N GLY A 51 17.75 17.32 13.70
CA GLY A 51 16.30 17.31 13.88
C GLY A 51 15.78 15.91 14.15
N TYR A 52 14.71 15.82 14.94
CA TYR A 52 13.88 14.61 15.02
C TYR A 52 12.56 14.94 14.33
N ILE A 53 12.13 14.09 13.39
CA ILE A 53 10.78 14.15 12.85
C ILE A 53 9.91 13.33 13.80
N VAL A 54 8.97 13.99 14.45
CA VAL A 54 7.94 13.32 15.26
C VAL A 54 6.81 12.95 14.31
N SER A 55 6.29 11.73 14.39
CA SER A 55 5.03 11.44 13.72
C SER A 55 3.98 12.37 14.30
N LYS A 56 3.12 12.95 13.47
CA LYS A 56 1.93 13.58 14.04
C LYS A 56 1.18 12.54 14.87
N ASP A 57 0.74 12.88 16.07
CA ASP A 57 -0.15 12.07 16.90
C ASP A 57 -1.57 11.97 16.28
N GLU A 58 -1.65 11.79 14.96
CA GLU A 58 -2.89 11.57 14.25
C GLU A 58 -3.16 10.06 14.31
N GLU A 59 -4.11 9.68 15.16
CA GLU A 59 -4.72 8.36 15.12
C GLU A 59 -5.09 8.01 13.68
N TYR A 60 -4.81 6.78 13.27
CA TYR A 60 -5.14 6.30 11.93
C TYR A 60 -5.74 4.91 11.98
N VAL A 61 -6.48 4.60 10.93
CA VAL A 61 -6.96 3.25 10.63
C VAL A 61 -5.99 2.60 9.67
N SER A 62 -5.52 1.39 10.01
CA SER A 62 -4.79 0.55 9.07
C SER A 62 -5.76 -0.41 8.39
N ILE A 63 -5.52 -0.73 7.12
CA ILE A 63 -6.31 -1.68 6.35
C ILE A 63 -5.37 -2.66 5.67
N ILE A 64 -5.63 -3.96 5.80
CA ILE A 64 -4.94 -5.01 5.07
C ILE A 64 -5.98 -5.70 4.20
N GLY A 65 -5.99 -5.40 2.91
CA GLY A 65 -7.07 -5.86 2.05
C GLY A 65 -6.80 -5.72 0.56
N GLY A 66 -7.78 -6.16 -0.22
CA GLY A 66 -7.75 -6.15 -1.67
C GLY A 66 -7.90 -4.75 -2.26
N ALA A 67 -7.12 -4.50 -3.31
CA ALA A 67 -7.26 -3.39 -4.23
C ALA A 67 -7.20 -3.94 -5.66
N ASN A 68 -8.21 -3.67 -6.49
CA ASN A 68 -8.27 -4.22 -7.85
C ASN A 68 -8.83 -3.20 -8.85
N MET A 69 -8.68 -3.51 -10.14
CA MET A 69 -9.41 -2.84 -11.20
C MET A 69 -10.67 -3.61 -11.55
N ASP A 70 -11.82 -2.94 -11.49
CA ASP A 70 -13.08 -3.48 -11.98
C ASP A 70 -13.25 -3.07 -13.45
N ILE A 71 -13.47 -4.05 -14.32
CA ILE A 71 -13.74 -3.86 -15.75
C ILE A 71 -15.10 -4.49 -16.02
N GLN A 72 -16.06 -3.68 -16.45
CA GLN A 72 -17.44 -4.11 -16.69
C GLN A 72 -17.80 -3.87 -18.15
N GLY A 73 -18.28 -4.92 -18.83
CA GLY A 73 -18.78 -4.85 -20.20
C GLY A 73 -20.31 -4.86 -20.24
N PHE A 74 -20.89 -3.92 -20.98
CA PHE A 74 -22.34 -3.76 -21.15
C PHE A 74 -22.67 -3.87 -22.65
N PRO A 75 -23.39 -4.90 -23.08
CA PRO A 75 -23.80 -5.05 -24.47
C PRO A 75 -24.90 -4.01 -24.79
N ASN A 76 -24.96 -3.54 -26.03
CA ASN A 76 -26.06 -2.65 -26.47
C ASN A 76 -27.37 -3.44 -26.69
N ASP A 77 -27.22 -4.69 -27.10
CA ASP A 77 -28.31 -5.61 -27.45
C ASP A 77 -28.16 -6.91 -26.65
N LYS A 78 -29.07 -7.87 -26.88
CA LYS A 78 -28.99 -9.18 -26.26
C LYS A 78 -27.65 -9.86 -26.54
N LEU A 79 -27.02 -10.40 -25.50
CA LEU A 79 -25.74 -11.10 -25.63
C LEU A 79 -25.82 -12.31 -26.57
N ILE A 80 -24.91 -12.32 -27.54
CA ILE A 80 -24.66 -13.46 -28.42
C ILE A 80 -23.36 -14.13 -27.96
N TYR A 81 -23.47 -15.35 -27.44
CA TYR A 81 -22.32 -16.11 -26.98
C TYR A 81 -21.39 -16.48 -28.12
N LYS A 82 -20.07 -16.47 -27.85
CA LYS A 82 -19.00 -16.79 -28.81
C LYS A 82 -18.95 -15.84 -30.02
N ASP A 83 -19.49 -14.64 -29.88
CA ASP A 83 -19.44 -13.57 -30.88
C ASP A 83 -18.95 -12.25 -30.26
N SER A 84 -18.60 -11.28 -31.11
CA SER A 84 -18.23 -9.93 -30.70
C SER A 84 -19.49 -9.07 -30.53
N ASN A 85 -19.75 -8.62 -29.30
CA ASN A 85 -20.95 -7.88 -28.96
C ASN A 85 -20.62 -6.37 -28.85
N PRO A 86 -21.17 -5.50 -29.71
CA PRO A 86 -21.03 -4.05 -29.57
C PRO A 86 -21.63 -3.56 -28.24
N GLY A 87 -20.93 -2.65 -27.58
CA GLY A 87 -21.30 -2.25 -26.23
C GLY A 87 -20.42 -1.14 -25.66
N LYS A 88 -20.53 -0.95 -24.35
CA LYS A 88 -19.72 -0.03 -23.56
C LYS A 88 -18.89 -0.80 -22.55
N SER A 89 -17.72 -0.28 -22.22
CA SER A 89 -16.95 -0.73 -21.07
C SER A 89 -16.89 0.38 -20.02
N LYS A 90 -16.97 -0.01 -18.75
CA LYS A 90 -16.71 0.85 -17.60
C LYS A 90 -15.52 0.29 -16.86
N ILE A 91 -14.59 1.17 -16.52
CA ILE A 91 -13.41 0.85 -15.71
C ILE A 91 -13.51 1.66 -14.42
N SER A 92 -13.38 0.99 -13.28
CA SER A 92 -13.36 1.63 -11.97
C SER A 92 -12.32 0.99 -11.07
N LEU A 93 -11.93 1.73 -10.03
CA LEU A 93 -11.12 1.18 -8.96
C LEU A 93 -12.03 0.43 -8.00
N GLY A 94 -11.63 -0.78 -7.64
CA GLY A 94 -12.36 -1.67 -6.76
C GLY A 94 -11.49 -2.20 -5.62
N GLY A 95 -12.07 -3.13 -4.89
CA GLY A 95 -11.39 -3.91 -3.86
C GLY A 95 -11.94 -3.53 -2.51
N VAL A 96 -12.30 -4.52 -1.69
CA VAL A 96 -12.99 -4.28 -0.42
C VAL A 96 -12.12 -3.41 0.50
N GLY A 97 -10.87 -3.79 0.73
CA GLY A 97 -9.90 -2.97 1.47
C GLY A 97 -9.74 -1.55 0.90
N ARG A 98 -9.60 -1.42 -0.43
CA ARG A 98 -9.48 -0.10 -1.09
C ARG A 98 -10.72 0.75 -0.93
N ASN A 99 -11.92 0.18 -1.06
CA ASN A 99 -13.18 0.91 -0.96
C ASN A 99 -13.48 1.33 0.49
N ILE A 100 -13.16 0.49 1.46
CA ILE A 100 -13.18 0.87 2.88
C ILE A 100 -12.22 2.05 3.11
N GLY A 101 -10.99 1.94 2.59
CA GLY A 101 -9.97 2.97 2.75
C GLY A 101 -10.36 4.31 2.12
N GLU A 102 -10.89 4.28 0.90
CA GLU A 102 -11.39 5.47 0.22
C GLU A 102 -12.51 6.15 1.01
N ASN A 103 -13.49 5.39 1.51
CA ASN A 103 -14.60 5.96 2.27
C ASN A 103 -14.14 6.59 3.59
N LEU A 104 -13.26 5.92 4.34
CA LEU A 104 -12.69 6.47 5.58
C LEU A 104 -11.91 7.76 5.30
N THR A 105 -11.08 7.75 4.25
CA THR A 105 -10.30 8.93 3.84
C THR A 105 -11.22 10.09 3.45
N LYS A 106 -12.27 9.84 2.67
CA LYS A 106 -13.28 10.86 2.28
C LYS A 106 -14.08 11.41 3.46
N LEU A 107 -14.18 10.65 4.56
CA LEU A 107 -14.77 11.10 5.83
C LEU A 107 -13.78 11.86 6.72
N GLY A 108 -12.53 12.09 6.27
CA GLY A 108 -11.51 12.81 7.01
C GLY A 108 -10.74 11.96 8.03
N ILE A 109 -10.85 10.64 7.95
CA ILE A 109 -10.11 9.72 8.82
C ILE A 109 -8.77 9.40 8.17
N ASN A 110 -7.68 9.62 8.91
CA ASN A 110 -6.34 9.23 8.46
C ASN A 110 -6.30 7.71 8.25
N THR A 111 -5.99 7.28 7.02
CA THR A 111 -6.16 5.90 6.61
C THR A 111 -4.96 5.40 5.83
N LYS A 112 -4.47 4.23 6.24
CA LYS A 112 -3.32 3.55 5.62
C LYS A 112 -3.74 2.21 5.04
N LEU A 113 -3.62 2.04 3.74
CA LEU A 113 -3.89 0.78 3.06
C LEU A 113 -2.60 0.01 2.78
N ILE A 114 -2.56 -1.22 3.26
CA ILE A 114 -1.54 -2.23 3.01
C ILE A 114 -2.16 -3.26 2.06
N THR A 115 -1.67 -3.28 0.83
CA THR A 115 -2.13 -4.20 -0.21
C THR A 115 -0.96 -4.67 -1.09
N ALA A 116 -1.25 -5.50 -2.09
CA ALA A 116 -0.30 -5.90 -3.13
C ALA A 116 -0.76 -5.41 -4.49
N LEU A 117 0.14 -4.75 -5.22
CA LEU A 117 -0.08 -4.26 -6.57
C LEU A 117 1.02 -4.78 -7.50
N GLY A 118 0.71 -4.92 -8.79
CA GLY A 118 1.71 -5.21 -9.82
C GLY A 118 2.46 -3.93 -10.23
N GLU A 119 3.64 -4.10 -10.84
CA GLU A 119 4.34 -2.99 -11.51
C GLU A 119 3.73 -2.76 -12.90
N ASP A 120 2.48 -2.32 -12.94
CA ASP A 120 1.71 -2.15 -14.16
C ASP A 120 0.83 -0.88 -14.14
N ILE A 121 0.16 -0.61 -15.27
CA ILE A 121 -0.69 0.57 -15.45
C ILE A 121 -1.84 0.64 -14.44
N TYR A 122 -2.32 -0.51 -13.97
CA TYR A 122 -3.44 -0.61 -13.04
C TYR A 122 -2.99 -0.32 -11.61
N GLY A 123 -1.83 -0.85 -11.22
CA GLY A 123 -1.19 -0.53 -9.94
C GLY A 123 -0.89 0.96 -9.84
N ASN A 124 -0.31 1.54 -10.89
CA ASN A 124 -0.06 2.99 -10.96
C ASN A 124 -1.36 3.80 -10.83
N LYS A 125 -2.43 3.40 -11.53
CA LYS A 125 -3.71 4.10 -11.47
C LYS A 125 -4.34 4.08 -10.07
N ILE A 126 -4.22 2.96 -9.34
CA ILE A 126 -4.67 2.85 -7.95
C ILE A 126 -3.88 3.80 -7.04
N LEU A 127 -2.55 3.82 -7.17
CA LEU A 127 -1.67 4.67 -6.37
C LEU A 127 -1.92 6.17 -6.63
N GLU A 128 -2.11 6.56 -7.89
CA GLU A 128 -2.43 7.93 -8.28
C GLU A 128 -3.74 8.43 -7.66
N GLU A 129 -4.79 7.61 -7.69
CA GLU A 129 -6.07 7.97 -7.08
C GLU A 129 -5.96 8.04 -5.56
N ALA A 130 -5.30 7.06 -4.93
CA ALA A 130 -5.07 7.07 -3.49
C ALA A 130 -4.36 8.35 -3.05
N LYS A 131 -3.33 8.77 -3.78
CA LYS A 131 -2.63 10.03 -3.55
C LYS A 131 -3.54 11.24 -3.72
N THR A 132 -4.42 11.23 -4.72
CA THR A 132 -5.35 12.33 -5.01
C THR A 132 -6.36 12.53 -3.88
N ILE A 133 -6.85 11.44 -3.28
CA ILE A 133 -7.79 11.50 -2.15
C ILE A 133 -7.09 11.64 -0.78
N GLY A 134 -5.76 11.48 -0.71
CA GLY A 134 -4.99 11.54 0.54
C GLY A 134 -4.95 10.24 1.33
N MET A 135 -5.21 9.09 0.70
CA MET A 135 -5.07 7.77 1.32
C MET A 135 -3.61 7.30 1.24
N ASP A 136 -3.02 6.97 2.39
CA ASP A 136 -1.63 6.50 2.48
C ASP A 136 -1.54 5.04 2.01
N MET A 137 -0.70 4.79 0.99
CA MET A 137 -0.38 3.46 0.47
C MET A 137 1.13 3.16 0.50
N GLU A 138 1.94 3.96 1.21
CA GLU A 138 3.40 3.79 1.25
C GLU A 138 3.84 2.44 1.85
N HIS A 139 2.94 1.82 2.63
CA HIS A 139 3.18 0.53 3.25
C HIS A 139 2.76 -0.67 2.38
N SER A 140 2.20 -0.45 1.19
CA SER A 140 1.85 -1.51 0.23
C SER A 140 3.08 -2.08 -0.50
N ILE A 141 2.97 -3.30 -1.04
CA ILE A 141 4.02 -3.94 -1.83
C ILE A 141 3.74 -3.81 -3.33
N ILE A 142 4.79 -3.49 -4.09
CA ILE A 142 4.79 -3.56 -5.56
C ILE A 142 5.53 -4.84 -5.98
N MET A 143 4.83 -5.74 -6.66
CA MET A 143 5.32 -7.07 -7.05
C MET A 143 5.58 -7.10 -8.55
N ARG A 144 6.85 -6.96 -8.95
CA ARG A 144 7.26 -6.79 -10.37
C ARG A 144 6.88 -7.96 -11.29
N GLU A 145 6.84 -9.18 -10.76
CA GLU A 145 6.55 -10.39 -11.53
C GLU A 145 5.06 -10.77 -11.49
N ASN A 146 4.20 -9.90 -10.94
CA ASN A 146 2.78 -10.12 -10.83
C ASN A 146 1.99 -8.94 -11.40
N THR A 147 0.74 -9.22 -11.75
CA THR A 147 -0.17 -8.21 -12.27
C THR A 147 -1.12 -7.77 -11.16
N THR A 148 -1.45 -6.49 -11.17
CA THR A 148 -2.46 -5.91 -10.29
C THR A 148 -3.77 -6.65 -10.48
N SER A 149 -4.47 -6.90 -9.38
CA SER A 149 -5.72 -7.66 -9.40
C SER A 149 -6.75 -6.99 -10.33
N THR A 150 -7.48 -7.81 -11.09
CA THR A 150 -8.58 -7.36 -11.94
C THR A 150 -9.83 -8.21 -11.72
N TYR A 151 -10.99 -7.56 -11.80
CA TYR A 151 -12.28 -8.22 -11.83
C TYR A 151 -12.99 -7.82 -13.12
N LEU A 152 -13.00 -8.73 -14.09
CA LEU A 152 -13.67 -8.54 -15.37
C LEU A 152 -15.07 -9.14 -15.28
N SER A 153 -16.11 -8.37 -15.58
CA SER A 153 -17.49 -8.85 -15.65
C SER A 153 -18.14 -8.44 -16.97
N ILE A 154 -18.98 -9.31 -17.49
CA ILE A 154 -19.85 -9.06 -18.63
C ILE A 154 -21.28 -9.17 -18.13
N LEU A 155 -22.07 -8.13 -18.37
CA LEU A 155 -23.47 -8.04 -17.99
C LEU A 155 -24.36 -8.36 -19.20
N ASP A 156 -25.62 -8.73 -18.97
CA ASP A 156 -26.61 -8.86 -20.04
C ASP A 156 -27.27 -7.52 -20.40
N GLU A 157 -28.22 -7.57 -21.34
CA GLU A 157 -29.00 -6.40 -21.79
C GLU A 157 -29.87 -5.78 -20.68
N THR A 158 -30.13 -6.52 -19.59
CA THR A 158 -30.89 -6.04 -18.42
C THR A 158 -29.98 -5.42 -17.35
N GLY A 159 -28.67 -5.64 -17.47
CA GLY A 159 -27.67 -5.19 -16.51
C GLY A 159 -27.42 -6.18 -15.37
N ASP A 160 -27.82 -7.45 -15.51
CA ASP A 160 -27.43 -8.51 -14.57
C ASP A 160 -26.10 -9.15 -14.97
N MET A 161 -25.35 -9.68 -14.01
CA MET A 161 -24.04 -10.29 -14.27
C MET A 161 -24.20 -11.66 -14.94
N MET A 162 -23.69 -11.79 -16.16
CA MET A 162 -23.70 -13.06 -16.88
C MET A 162 -22.47 -13.92 -16.59
N VAL A 163 -21.29 -13.32 -16.63
CA VAL A 163 -20.03 -14.03 -16.36
C VAL A 163 -18.99 -13.06 -15.84
N ALA A 164 -18.10 -13.56 -14.99
CA ALA A 164 -16.96 -12.80 -14.50
C ALA A 164 -15.69 -13.65 -14.38
N ILE A 165 -14.54 -12.99 -14.50
CA ILE A 165 -13.22 -13.53 -14.21
C ILE A 165 -12.62 -12.68 -13.10
N ALA A 166 -12.37 -13.32 -11.95
CA ALA A 166 -11.70 -12.70 -10.82
C ALA A 166 -10.21 -13.10 -10.83
N HIS A 167 -9.36 -12.25 -11.38
CA HIS A 167 -7.91 -12.43 -11.35
C HIS A 167 -7.35 -11.71 -10.12
N MET A 168 -7.20 -12.46 -9.02
CA MET A 168 -6.87 -11.91 -7.69
C MET A 168 -5.65 -12.60 -7.06
N ASP A 169 -4.95 -13.45 -7.81
CA ASP A 169 -3.86 -14.32 -7.36
C ASP A 169 -2.66 -13.56 -6.76
N ILE A 170 -2.52 -12.27 -7.06
CA ILE A 170 -1.46 -11.44 -6.47
C ILE A 170 -1.54 -11.41 -4.94
N PHE A 171 -2.74 -11.47 -4.36
CA PHE A 171 -2.89 -11.49 -2.89
C PHE A 171 -2.38 -12.81 -2.29
N ASP A 172 -2.55 -13.93 -3.00
CA ASP A 172 -2.04 -15.24 -2.57
C ASP A 172 -0.50 -15.33 -2.65
N LYS A 173 0.12 -14.46 -3.44
CA LYS A 173 1.58 -14.36 -3.56
C LYS A 173 2.19 -13.35 -2.59
N MET A 174 1.38 -12.66 -1.80
CA MET A 174 1.87 -11.71 -0.80
C MET A 174 2.74 -12.43 0.22
N PRO A 175 4.03 -12.07 0.38
CA PRO A 175 4.90 -12.77 1.32
C PRO A 175 4.51 -12.49 2.77
N LEU A 176 4.47 -13.52 3.62
CA LEU A 176 4.22 -13.34 5.05
C LEU A 176 5.25 -12.41 5.71
N ASP A 177 6.52 -12.51 5.33
CA ASP A 177 7.58 -11.65 5.87
C ASP A 177 7.40 -10.17 5.50
N PHE A 178 6.73 -9.87 4.38
CA PHE A 178 6.33 -8.50 4.09
C PHE A 178 5.33 -7.99 5.11
N ILE A 179 4.32 -8.78 5.49
CA ILE A 179 3.35 -8.39 6.52
C ILE A 179 4.02 -8.26 7.89
N LYS A 180 4.91 -9.19 8.27
CA LYS A 180 5.72 -9.06 9.50
C LYS A 180 6.48 -7.73 9.55
N SER A 181 6.99 -7.25 8.41
CA SER A 181 7.69 -5.96 8.32
C SER A 181 6.78 -4.75 8.61
N LYS A 182 5.45 -4.92 8.58
CA LYS A 182 4.45 -3.88 8.86
C LYS A 182 3.94 -3.89 10.30
N LYS A 183 4.53 -4.71 11.18
CA LYS A 183 4.20 -4.79 12.62
C LYS A 183 3.91 -3.43 13.25
N THR A 184 4.85 -2.49 13.14
CA THR A 184 4.71 -1.15 13.76
C THR A 184 3.51 -0.36 13.22
N VAL A 185 3.15 -0.51 11.95
CA VAL A 185 2.01 0.17 11.33
C VAL A 185 0.69 -0.44 11.81
N ILE A 186 0.67 -1.75 12.00
CA ILE A 186 -0.52 -2.47 12.49
C ILE A 186 -0.74 -2.15 13.98
N GLU A 187 0.31 -2.29 14.80
CA GLU A 187 0.23 -2.12 16.25
C GLU A 187 -0.04 -0.69 16.71
N ASN A 188 0.41 0.30 15.95
CA ASN A 188 0.19 1.71 16.27
C ASN A 188 -1.12 2.26 15.67
N SER A 189 -1.88 1.46 14.93
CA SER A 189 -3.19 1.89 14.41
C SER A 189 -4.24 1.85 15.53
N GLY A 190 -5.19 2.79 15.51
CA GLY A 190 -6.30 2.78 16.48
C GLY A 190 -7.23 1.57 16.25
N VAL A 191 -7.37 1.19 14.99
CA VAL A 191 -8.07 -0.01 14.50
C VAL A 191 -7.36 -0.53 13.26
N CYS A 192 -7.31 -1.86 13.12
CA CYS A 192 -6.88 -2.53 11.90
C CYS A 192 -8.08 -3.24 11.24
N ILE A 193 -8.36 -2.94 9.98
CA ILE A 193 -9.40 -3.59 9.19
C ILE A 193 -8.75 -4.61 8.27
N ILE A 194 -9.29 -5.82 8.22
CA ILE A 194 -8.81 -6.89 7.37
C ILE A 194 -9.95 -7.31 6.45
N ASP A 195 -9.66 -7.63 5.19
CA ASP A 195 -10.61 -8.35 4.34
C ASP A 195 -10.11 -9.78 4.01
N THR A 196 -11.05 -10.64 3.64
CA THR A 196 -10.73 -12.04 3.30
C THR A 196 -10.22 -12.26 1.87
N ASN A 197 -9.88 -11.20 1.13
CA ASN A 197 -9.01 -11.34 -0.05
C ASN A 197 -7.61 -11.78 0.38
N ILE A 198 -7.18 -11.37 1.57
CA ILE A 198 -5.91 -11.77 2.16
C ILE A 198 -5.87 -13.28 2.43
N PRO A 199 -4.71 -13.95 2.24
CA PRO A 199 -4.53 -15.36 2.56
C PRO A 199 -4.82 -15.69 4.03
N GLN A 200 -5.40 -16.86 4.28
CA GLN A 200 -5.76 -17.31 5.63
C GLN A 200 -4.56 -17.29 6.58
N GLU A 201 -3.39 -17.79 6.14
CA GLU A 201 -2.16 -17.80 6.93
C GLU A 201 -1.75 -16.38 7.39
N ILE A 202 -1.91 -15.38 6.51
CA ILE A 202 -1.60 -13.99 6.86
C ILE A 202 -2.61 -13.44 7.86
N ILE A 203 -3.91 -13.72 7.68
CA ILE A 203 -4.94 -13.30 8.62
C ILE A 203 -4.71 -13.93 10.00
N GLU A 204 -4.42 -15.22 10.05
CA GLU A 204 -4.07 -15.96 11.28
C GLU A 204 -2.85 -15.34 11.97
N TYR A 205 -1.79 -15.04 11.22
CA TYR A 205 -0.62 -14.35 11.76
C TYR A 205 -0.99 -13.00 12.38
N ILE A 206 -1.71 -12.14 11.63
CA ILE A 206 -2.03 -10.79 12.08
C ILE A 206 -2.84 -10.81 13.38
N VAL A 207 -3.87 -11.66 13.45
CA VAL A 207 -4.77 -11.69 14.61
C VAL A 207 -4.10 -12.33 15.84
N ASN A 208 -3.24 -13.34 15.65
CA ASN A 208 -2.57 -14.01 16.76
C ASN A 208 -1.38 -13.22 17.33
N ASP A 209 -0.60 -12.56 16.48
CA ASP A 209 0.65 -11.88 16.90
C ASP A 209 0.43 -10.43 17.38
N HIS A 210 -0.73 -9.83 17.08
CA HIS A 210 -1.04 -8.45 17.44
C HIS A 210 -2.28 -8.34 18.34
N GLN A 211 -2.32 -9.12 19.42
CA GLN A 211 -3.49 -9.27 20.32
C GLN A 211 -4.00 -7.97 20.96
N ASN A 212 -3.18 -6.92 21.03
CA ASN A 212 -3.57 -5.62 21.58
C ASN A 212 -4.26 -4.70 20.56
N VAL A 213 -4.32 -5.11 19.28
CA VAL A 213 -4.93 -4.34 18.20
C VAL A 213 -6.42 -4.67 18.12
N LYS A 214 -7.25 -3.64 17.89
CA LYS A 214 -8.67 -3.81 17.62
C LYS A 214 -8.86 -4.15 16.14
N PHE A 215 -9.40 -5.33 15.86
CA PHE A 215 -9.64 -5.80 14.49
C PHE A 215 -11.09 -5.68 14.06
N PHE A 216 -11.30 -5.28 12.81
CA PHE A 216 -12.57 -5.44 12.08
C PHE A 216 -12.31 -6.32 10.86
N LEU A 217 -13.24 -7.21 10.54
CA LEU A 217 -13.09 -8.17 9.46
C LEU A 217 -14.25 -8.06 8.46
N ASP A 218 -13.93 -7.85 7.19
CA ASP A 218 -14.88 -7.98 6.09
C ASP A 218 -14.70 -9.33 5.37
N THR A 219 -15.77 -10.11 5.32
CA THR A 219 -15.74 -11.47 4.79
C THR A 219 -15.89 -11.55 3.26
N VAL A 220 -16.07 -10.42 2.57
CA VAL A 220 -16.08 -10.24 1.10
C VAL A 220 -17.15 -11.06 0.35
N SER A 221 -17.13 -12.38 0.46
CA SER A 221 -18.08 -13.31 -0.13
C SER A 221 -18.25 -14.56 0.72
N THR A 222 -19.33 -15.30 0.52
CA THR A 222 -19.60 -16.58 1.20
C THR A 222 -18.48 -17.61 1.04
N THR A 223 -17.78 -17.59 -0.11
CA THR A 223 -16.62 -18.45 -0.36
C THR A 223 -15.41 -18.03 0.47
N LYS A 224 -15.09 -16.73 0.51
CA LYS A 224 -13.90 -16.21 1.21
C LYS A 224 -14.09 -16.18 2.73
N ALA A 225 -15.32 -16.02 3.21
CA ALA A 225 -15.69 -16.15 4.62
C ALA A 225 -15.26 -17.48 5.27
N LYS A 226 -15.10 -18.56 4.48
CA LYS A 226 -14.65 -19.86 5.00
C LYS A 226 -13.23 -19.83 5.57
N LYS A 227 -12.37 -18.91 5.10
CA LYS A 227 -10.98 -18.73 5.58
C LYS A 227 -10.90 -18.43 7.07
N VAL A 228 -11.94 -17.84 7.63
CA VAL A 228 -11.95 -17.27 9.00
C VAL A 228 -12.91 -18.00 9.93
N LYS A 229 -13.43 -19.17 9.51
CA LYS A 229 -14.44 -19.91 10.26
C LYS A 229 -13.94 -20.42 11.62
N ILE A 230 -12.64 -20.62 11.77
CA ILE A 230 -11.99 -21.21 12.95
C ILE A 230 -11.07 -20.23 13.69
N LEU A 231 -11.07 -18.96 13.29
CA LEU A 231 -10.36 -17.88 13.98
C LEU A 231 -11.06 -17.51 15.28
#